data_AF-A0A223PAN6-F1
#
_entry.id   AF-A0A223PAN6-F1
#
_cell.length_a   1.000
_cell.length_b   1.000
_cell.length_c   1.000
_cell.angle_alpha   90.00
_cell.angle_beta   90.00
_cell.angle_gamma   90.00
#
_symmetry.space_group_name_H-M   'P 1'
#
loop_
_entity.id
_entity.type
_entity.pdbx_description
1 polymer ?
#
loop_
_entity_poly.entity_id
_entity_poly.type
_entity_poly.pdbx_seq_one_letter_code
_entity_poly.pdbx_strand_id
1 'polypeptide(L)'
;MKEKEIEYLFAKMHSMDIVLMAVCAQLDASKASGALGLIQKMTSNVAHLPVPNGNVENVMLLISQELLRYQRVLLAQTSAGVPPINR
;
A
#
# COMPACT_ATOMS: atom_id res chain seq x y z
N MET A 1 -24.19 8.13 -9.96
CA MET A 1 -23.90 6.86 -9.28
C MET A 1 -24.74 6.83 -8.01
N LYS A 2 -25.51 5.78 -7.76
CA LYS A 2 -26.41 5.74 -6.58
C LYS A 2 -25.56 5.58 -5.32
N GLU A 3 -25.97 6.19 -4.21
CA GLU A 3 -25.20 6.22 -2.95
C GLU A 3 -24.78 4.82 -2.46
N LYS A 4 -25.65 3.81 -2.61
CA LYS A 4 -25.37 2.40 -2.30
C LYS A 4 -24.27 1.76 -3.18
N GLU A 5 -24.13 2.21 -4.43
CA GLU A 5 -23.05 1.73 -5.31
C GLU A 5 -21.69 2.25 -4.83
N ILE A 6 -21.65 3.48 -4.32
CA ILE A 6 -20.44 4.08 -3.74
C ILE A 6 -20.03 3.33 -2.47
N GLU A 7 -20.96 3.09 -1.56
CA GLU A 7 -20.70 2.33 -0.32
C GLU A 7 -20.19 0.92 -0.61
N TYR A 8 -20.80 0.22 -1.58
CA TYR A 8 -20.35 -1.11 -2.00
C TYR A 8 -18.93 -1.08 -2.58
N LEU A 9 -18.60 -0.08 -3.40
CA LEU A 9 -17.26 0.08 -3.96
C LEU A 9 -16.22 0.36 -2.86
N PHE A 10 -16.53 1.21 -1.88
CA PHE A 10 -15.66 1.45 -0.74
C PHE A 10 -15.44 0.19 0.10
N ALA A 11 -16.51 -0.57 0.41
CA ALA A 11 -16.39 -1.82 1.13
C ALA A 11 -15.53 -2.85 0.38
N LYS A 12 -15.69 -2.94 -0.95
CA LYS A 12 -14.88 -3.80 -1.81
C LYS A 12 -13.42 -3.37 -1.80
N MET A 13 -13.11 -2.09 -1.96
CA MET A 13 -11.75 -1.56 -1.88
C MET A 13 -11.10 -1.87 -0.53
N HIS A 14 -11.83 -1.65 0.57
CA HIS A 14 -11.32 -1.92 1.92
C HIS A 14 -11.06 -3.41 2.15
N SER A 15 -11.92 -4.30 1.63
CA SER A 15 -11.69 -5.74 1.71
C SER A 15 -10.43 -6.19 0.96
N MET A 16 -10.16 -5.59 -0.21
CA MET A 16 -8.92 -5.85 -0.97
C MET A 16 -7.69 -5.34 -0.23
N ASP A 17 -7.78 -4.19 0.42
CA ASP A 17 -6.71 -3.62 1.25
C ASP A 17 -6.32 -4.56 2.40
N ILE A 18 -7.31 -5.07 3.14
CA ILE A 18 -7.10 -6.04 4.23
C ILE A 18 -6.39 -7.29 3.71
N VAL A 19 -6.83 -7.84 2.58
CA VAL A 19 -6.22 -9.04 1.99
C VAL A 19 -4.78 -8.77 1.56
N LEU A 20 -4.51 -7.63 0.92
CA LEU A 20 -3.16 -7.26 0.48
C LEU A 20 -2.21 -7.06 1.67
N MET A 21 -2.65 -6.42 2.75
CA MET A 21 -1.85 -6.31 3.98
C MET A 21 -1.52 -7.67 4.56
N ALA A 22 -2.49 -8.59 4.62
CA ALA A 22 -2.29 -9.94 5.14
C ALA A 22 -1.30 -10.75 4.29
N VAL A 23 -1.33 -10.58 2.97
CA VAL A 23 -0.35 -11.19 2.05
C VAL A 23 1.03 -10.59 2.31
N CYS A 24 1.15 -9.26 2.35
CA CYS A 24 2.43 -8.58 2.59
C CYS A 24 3.08 -9.01 3.91
N ALA A 25 2.28 -9.18 4.97
CA ALA A 25 2.75 -9.59 6.29
C ALA A 25 3.23 -11.06 6.36
N GLN A 26 2.93 -11.88 5.36
CA GLN A 26 3.32 -13.29 5.29
C GLN A 26 4.46 -13.55 4.28
N LEU A 27 4.93 -12.51 3.58
CA LEU A 27 6.04 -12.66 2.65
C LEU A 27 7.35 -12.90 3.40
N ASP A 28 8.16 -13.84 2.89
CA ASP A 28 9.55 -13.96 3.30
C ASP A 28 10.36 -12.69 2.94
N ALA A 29 11.48 -12.48 3.62
CA ALA A 29 12.26 -11.25 3.50
C ALA A 29 12.69 -10.92 2.06
N SER A 30 13.00 -11.94 1.24
CA SER A 30 13.42 -11.74 -0.15
C SER A 30 12.27 -11.22 -1.02
N LYS A 31 11.08 -11.83 -0.90
CA LYS A 31 9.87 -11.41 -1.61
C LYS A 31 9.35 -10.08 -1.09
N ALA A 32 9.41 -9.85 0.22
CA ALA A 32 9.03 -8.60 0.84
C ALA A 32 9.89 -7.44 0.30
N SER A 33 11.19 -7.65 0.12
CA SER A 33 12.12 -6.65 -0.44
C SER A 33 11.81 -6.32 -1.90
N GLY A 34 11.59 -7.35 -2.73
CA GLY A 34 11.17 -7.16 -4.12
C GLY A 34 9.83 -6.41 -4.24
N ALA A 35 8.85 -6.80 -3.43
CA ALA A 35 7.55 -6.12 -3.35
C ALA A 35 7.69 -4.67 -2.86
N LEU A 36 8.54 -4.41 -1.87
CA LEU A 36 8.79 -3.07 -1.35
C LEU A 36 9.32 -2.14 -2.44
N GLY A 37 10.29 -2.60 -3.25
CA GLY A 37 10.83 -1.81 -4.36
C GLY A 37 9.76 -1.47 -5.40
N LEU A 38 8.85 -2.40 -5.72
CA LEU A 38 7.73 -2.15 -6.62
C LEU A 38 6.75 -1.12 -6.06
N ILE A 39 6.37 -1.25 -4.79
CA ILE A 39 5.45 -0.31 -4.13
C ILE A 39 6.09 1.08 -4.02
N GLN A 40 7.37 1.19 -3.68
CA GLN A 40 8.09 2.47 -3.65
C GLN A 40 8.12 3.15 -5.02
N LYS A 41 8.32 2.38 -6.09
CA LYS A 41 8.22 2.90 -7.46
C LYS A 41 6.82 3.40 -7.77
N MET A 42 5.78 2.67 -7.38
CA MET A 42 4.39 3.11 -7.56
C MET A 42 4.09 4.38 -6.76
N THR A 43 4.53 4.47 -5.51
CA THR A 43 4.37 5.68 -4.68
C THR A 43 5.05 6.89 -5.31
N SER A 44 6.27 6.71 -5.83
CA SER A 44 6.95 7.77 -6.57
C SER A 44 6.14 8.19 -7.79
N ASN A 45 5.67 7.25 -8.62
CA ASN A 45 4.86 7.57 -9.79
C ASN A 45 3.59 8.35 -9.42
N VAL A 46 2.88 7.93 -8.37
CA VAL A 46 1.66 8.61 -7.90
C VAL A 46 1.94 10.03 -7.43
N ALA A 47 3.06 10.26 -6.73
CA ALA A 47 3.45 11.60 -6.27
C ALA A 47 3.75 12.59 -7.40
N HIS A 48 4.08 12.10 -8.60
CA HIS A 48 4.35 12.92 -9.78
C HIS A 48 3.13 13.06 -10.72
N LEU A 49 1.99 12.44 -10.40
CA LEU A 49 0.77 12.63 -11.17
C LEU A 49 0.20 14.03 -10.91
N PRO A 50 -0.18 14.79 -11.96
CA PRO A 50 -0.86 16.06 -11.77
C PRO A 50 -2.20 15.80 -11.08
N VAL A 51 -2.39 16.35 -9.88
CA VAL A 51 -3.62 16.19 -9.12
C VAL A 51 -4.73 16.99 -9.80
N PRO A 52 -5.78 16.35 -10.34
CA PRO A 52 -6.90 17.08 -10.93
C PRO A 52 -7.72 17.76 -9.83
N ASN A 53 -8.22 18.96 -10.11
CA ASN A 53 -9.04 19.72 -9.17
C ASN A 53 -10.29 18.94 -8.72
N GLY A 54 -10.71 19.13 -7.46
CA GLY A 54 -11.98 18.61 -6.93
C GLY A 54 -11.86 17.23 -6.30
N ASN A 55 -12.90 16.40 -6.43
CA ASN A 55 -13.03 15.10 -5.73
C ASN A 55 -11.89 14.09 -6.01
N VAL A 56 -11.07 14.31 -7.04
CA VAL A 56 -9.94 13.43 -7.39
C VAL A 56 -8.75 13.64 -6.45
N GLU A 57 -8.58 14.83 -5.87
CA GLU A 57 -7.52 15.13 -4.90
C GLU A 57 -7.62 14.24 -3.65
N ASN A 58 -8.84 14.08 -3.11
CA ASN A 58 -9.09 13.19 -1.98
C ASN A 58 -8.78 11.72 -2.30
N VAL A 59 -9.06 11.28 -3.53
CA VAL A 59 -8.75 9.91 -3.98
C VAL A 59 -7.24 9.71 -4.10
N MET A 60 -6.51 10.69 -4.65
CA MET A 60 -5.05 10.64 -4.76
C MET A 60 -4.37 10.61 -3.38
N LEU A 61 -4.93 11.33 -2.41
CA LEU A 61 -4.46 11.29 -1.03
C LEU A 61 -4.67 9.90 -0.40
N LEU A 62 -5.85 9.29 -0.59
CA LEU A 62 -6.16 7.94 -0.09
C LEU A 62 -5.22 6.90 -0.69
N ILE A 63 -4.98 6.94 -2.01
CA ILE A 63 -4.04 6.02 -2.68
C ILE A 63 -2.64 6.16 -2.07
N SER A 64 -2.18 7.39 -1.85
CA SER A 64 -0.86 7.65 -1.27
C SER A 64 -0.74 7.11 0.15
N GLN A 65 -1.79 7.26 0.97
CA GLN A 65 -1.83 6.74 2.34
C GLN A 65 -1.75 5.21 2.37
N GLU A 66 -2.51 4.51 1.51
CA GLU A 66 -2.50 3.05 1.47
C GLU A 66 -1.17 2.49 0.96
N LEU A 67 -0.57 3.12 -0.06
CA LEU A 67 0.77 2.72 -0.52
C LEU A 67 1.82 2.85 0.60
N LEU A 68 1.76 3.91 1.41
CA LEU A 68 2.66 4.07 2.56
C LEU A 68 2.41 3.02 3.65
N ARG A 69 1.16 2.58 3.86
CA ARG A 69 0.85 1.49 4.79
C ARG A 69 1.47 0.17 4.33
N TYR A 70 1.35 -0.19 3.06
CA TYR A 70 2.00 -1.40 2.52
C TYR A 70 3.52 -1.35 2.67
N GLN A 71 4.16 -0.20 2.40
CA GLN A 71 5.60 -0.06 2.60
C GLN A 71 6.02 -0.34 4.04
N ARG A 72 5.26 0.13 5.04
CA ARG A 72 5.59 -0.13 6.46
C ARG A 72 5.51 -1.60 6.81
N VAL A 73 4.47 -2.30 6.33
CA VAL A 73 4.32 -3.74 6.56
C VAL A 73 5.47 -4.51 5.90
N LEU A 74 5.78 -4.20 4.64
CA LEU A 74 6.86 -4.85 3.90
C LEU A 74 8.23 -4.57 4.52
N LEU A 75 8.50 -3.34 4.95
CA LEU A 75 9.73 -2.98 5.66
C LEU A 75 9.93 -3.86 6.91
N ALA A 76 8.89 -4.03 7.73
CA ALA A 76 8.96 -4.91 8.90
C ALA A 76 9.34 -6.35 8.53
N GLN A 77 8.79 -6.89 7.43
CA GLN A 77 9.13 -8.24 6.95
C GLN A 77 10.56 -8.33 6.39
N THR A 78 11.05 -7.28 5.72
CA THR A 78 12.45 -7.25 5.26
C THR A 78 13.45 -7.23 6.41
N SER A 79 13.12 -6.53 7.50
CA SER A 79 13.99 -6.41 8.68
C SER A 79 13.94 -7.65 9.57
N ALA A 80 12.81 -8.38 9.61
CA ALA A 80 12.65 -9.60 10.39
C ALA A 80 13.54 -10.77 9.93
N GLY A 81 14.01 -10.75 8.68
CA GLY A 81 14.94 -11.74 8.13
C GLY A 81 16.42 -11.51 8.47
N VAL A 82 16.78 -10.39 9.12
CA VAL A 82 18.16 -10.09 9.51
C VAL A 82 18.39 -10.61 10.93
N PRO A 83 19.22 -11.66 11.13
CA PRO A 83 19.55 -12.11 12.48
C PRO A 83 20.28 -10.98 13.23
N PRO A 84 20.04 -10.83 14.56
CA PRO A 84 20.68 -9.78 15.33
C PRO A 84 22.20 -9.96 15.25
N ILE A 85 22.89 -8.90 14.82
CA ILE A 85 24.34 -8.82 14.88
C ILE A 85 24.69 -8.63 16.36
N ASN A 86 25.05 -9.72 17.04
CA ASN A 86 25.67 -9.63 18.36
C ASN A 86 26.99 -8.87 18.21
N ARG A 87 27.05 -7.65 18.72
CA ARG A 87 28.28 -6.90 18.95
C ARG A 87 28.72 -7.07 20.40
#